data_AF-A0A0G1W8K7-F1
#
_entry.id   AF-A0A0G1W8K7-F1
#
_cell.length_a   1.000
_cell.length_b   1.000
_cell.length_c   1.000
_cell.angle_alpha   90.00
_cell.angle_beta   90.00
_cell.angle_gamma   90.00
#
_symmetry.space_group_name_H-M   'P 1'
#
loop_
_entity.id
_entity.type
_entity.pdbx_description
1 polymer ?
#
loop_
_entity_poly.entity_id
_entity_poly.type
_entity_poly.pdbx_seq_one_letter_code
_entity_poly.pdbx_strand_id
1 'polypeptide(L)'
;MSLKTPVKNLKATERGINQNLFLVTVGVTIVAMIMMTVAFFSRGAFPPDKMSMFYLGVVIVYSFHKELLRWLGEDHVERQGEYFVYGWIGLTTSLYVLDFITRGYFSLSPHGEKLFALREIASLTVEILIIFVLTRGLKILKVIWEHRA
;
A
#
# COMPACT_ATOMS: atom_id res chain seq x y z
N MET A 1 14.95 -27.66 31.10
CA MET A 1 15.45 -26.45 30.41
C MET A 1 14.34 -25.98 29.48
N SER A 2 13.73 -24.82 29.79
CA SER A 2 12.40 -24.44 29.31
C SER A 2 12.43 -23.92 27.86
N LEU A 3 11.73 -24.60 26.94
CA LEU A 3 11.49 -24.15 25.55
C LEU A 3 10.70 -22.82 25.44
N LYS A 4 10.21 -22.25 26.56
CA LYS A 4 9.39 -21.03 26.56
C LYS A 4 10.19 -19.75 26.36
N THR A 5 11.48 -19.72 26.73
CA THR A 5 12.35 -18.53 26.58
C THR A 5 12.77 -18.22 25.13
N PRO A 6 13.21 -19.18 24.29
CA PRO A 6 13.62 -18.87 22.92
C PRO A 6 12.46 -18.38 22.04
N VAL A 7 11.26 -18.98 22.21
CA VAL A 7 10.06 -18.60 21.44
C VAL A 7 9.60 -17.18 21.78
N LYS A 8 9.75 -16.75 23.05
CA LYS A 8 9.36 -15.40 23.49
C LYS A 8 10.31 -14.32 22.95
N ASN A 9 11.60 -14.64 22.85
CA ASN A 9 12.60 -13.74 22.24
C ASN A 9 12.41 -13.62 20.73
N LEU A 10 12.07 -14.72 20.05
CA LEU A 10 11.78 -14.72 18.61
C LEU A 10 10.58 -13.81 18.28
N LYS A 11 9.48 -13.94 19.04
CA LYS A 11 8.29 -13.09 18.87
C LYS A 11 8.58 -11.60 19.07
N ALA A 12 9.41 -11.24 20.07
CA ALA A 12 9.79 -9.85 20.30
C ALA A 12 10.62 -9.27 19.15
N THR A 13 11.55 -10.05 18.60
CA THR A 13 12.36 -9.66 17.43
C THR A 13 11.51 -9.46 16.19
N GLU A 14 10.64 -10.42 15.86
CA GLU A 14 9.73 -10.33 14.70
C GLU A 14 8.79 -9.13 14.80
N ARG A 15 8.27 -8.84 16.01
CA ARG A 15 7.45 -7.65 16.25
C ARG A 15 8.22 -6.35 16.00
N GLY A 16 9.49 -6.28 16.40
CA GLY A 16 10.36 -5.13 16.11
C GLY A 16 10.61 -4.96 14.61
N ILE A 17 10.82 -6.06 13.89
CA ILE A 17 10.96 -6.05 12.42
C ILE A 17 9.69 -5.50 11.77
N ASN A 18 8.51 -5.97 12.18
CA ASN A 18 7.24 -5.48 11.64
C ASN A 18 6.96 -4.01 11.94
N GLN A 19 7.36 -3.51 13.11
CA GLN A 19 7.26 -2.08 13.40
C GLN A 19 8.15 -1.25 12.47
N ASN A 20 9.38 -1.68 12.24
CA ASN A 20 10.29 -1.01 11.32
C ASN A 20 9.78 -1.08 9.87
N LEU A 21 9.31 -2.25 9.43
CA LEU A 21 8.70 -2.43 8.11
C LEU A 21 7.47 -1.53 7.95
N PHE A 22 6.61 -1.45 8.97
CA PHE A 22 5.46 -0.54 8.95
C PHE A 22 5.90 0.91 8.75
N LEU A 23 6.88 1.40 9.53
CA LEU A 23 7.40 2.76 9.41
C LEU A 23 8.01 3.04 8.03
N VAL A 24 8.78 2.09 7.50
CA VAL A 24 9.33 2.18 6.14
C VAL A 24 8.20 2.24 5.11
N THR A 25 7.19 1.37 5.20
CA THR A 25 6.05 1.39 4.30
C THR A 25 5.29 2.72 4.37
N VAL A 26 5.05 3.26 5.57
CA VAL A 26 4.46 4.60 5.76
C VAL A 26 5.29 5.68 5.07
N GLY A 27 6.61 5.70 5.31
CA GLY A 27 7.50 6.68 4.69
C GLY A 27 7.46 6.61 3.16
N VAL A 28 7.58 5.41 2.59
CA VAL A 28 7.55 5.21 1.14
C VAL A 28 6.18 5.55 0.56
N THR A 29 5.07 5.22 1.25
CA THR A 29 3.72 5.63 0.83
C THR A 29 3.61 7.14 0.72
N ILE A 30 4.04 7.88 1.74
CA ILE A 30 3.96 9.35 1.75
C ILE A 30 4.77 9.93 0.59
N VAL A 31 6.00 9.46 0.40
CA VAL A 31 6.86 9.90 -0.72
C VAL A 31 6.20 9.61 -2.07
N ALA A 32 5.67 8.40 -2.26
CA ALA A 32 4.98 8.01 -3.48
C ALA A 32 3.75 8.89 -3.75
N MET A 33 2.94 9.17 -2.73
CA MET A 33 1.78 10.05 -2.85
C MET A 33 2.17 11.48 -3.23
N ILE A 34 3.24 12.03 -2.63
CA ILE A 34 3.76 13.36 -2.98
C ILE A 34 4.25 13.38 -4.42
N MET A 35 5.06 12.40 -4.84
CA MET A 35 5.60 12.35 -6.21
C MET A 35 4.49 12.25 -7.25
N MET A 36 3.50 11.39 -7.03
CA MET A 36 2.33 11.26 -7.90
C MET A 36 1.51 12.55 -7.97
N THR A 37 1.36 13.25 -6.84
CA THR A 37 0.67 14.54 -6.79
C THR A 37 1.43 15.62 -7.57
N VAL A 38 2.76 15.68 -7.40
CA VAL A 38 3.62 16.58 -8.18
C VAL A 38 3.56 16.24 -9.66
N ALA A 39 3.59 14.96 -10.03
CA ALA A 39 3.45 14.52 -11.42
C ALA A 39 2.13 14.98 -12.04
N PHE A 40 1.02 14.84 -11.31
CA PHE A 40 -0.29 15.35 -11.72
C PHE A 40 -0.28 16.88 -11.96
N PHE A 41 0.23 17.66 -11.00
CA PHE A 41 0.28 19.13 -11.16
C PHE A 41 1.31 19.62 -12.18
N SER A 42 2.33 18.82 -12.48
CA SER A 42 3.38 19.16 -13.45
C SER A 42 2.92 19.10 -14.90
N ARG A 43 1.73 18.53 -15.17
CA ARG A 43 1.16 18.39 -16.52
C ARG A 43 2.11 17.74 -17.53
N GLY A 44 2.84 16.71 -17.12
CA GLY A 44 3.76 15.94 -17.96
C GLY A 44 5.20 16.45 -17.97
N ALA A 45 5.53 17.48 -17.20
CA ALA A 45 6.91 17.95 -17.03
C ALA A 45 7.70 17.13 -16.01
N PHE A 46 7.04 16.32 -15.18
CA PHE A 46 7.70 15.43 -14.24
C PHE A 46 8.20 14.16 -14.94
N PRO A 47 9.46 13.73 -14.68
CA PRO A 47 10.01 12.54 -15.32
C PRO A 47 9.21 11.29 -14.94
N PRO A 48 9.14 10.28 -15.84
CA PRO A 48 8.47 9.02 -15.54
C PRO A 48 9.10 8.36 -14.32
N ASP A 49 8.31 8.20 -13.26
CA ASP A 49 8.79 7.61 -12.03
C ASP A 49 8.71 6.08 -12.08
N LYS A 50 9.76 5.42 -11.58
CA LYS A 50 9.73 3.98 -11.27
C LYS A 50 9.27 3.73 -9.83
N MET A 51 8.74 4.76 -9.17
CA MET A 51 8.42 4.73 -7.75
C MET A 51 7.17 3.92 -7.47
N SER A 52 6.22 3.90 -8.41
CA SER A 52 5.07 2.98 -8.39
C SER A 52 5.49 1.51 -8.18
N MET A 53 6.43 1.01 -8.99
CA MET A 53 6.91 -0.38 -8.91
C MET A 53 7.67 -0.66 -7.60
N PHE A 54 8.56 0.26 -7.19
CA PHE A 54 9.28 0.14 -5.92
C PHE A 54 8.31 0.10 -4.73
N TYR A 55 7.35 1.02 -4.73
CA TYR A 55 6.34 1.13 -3.68
C TYR A 55 5.48 -0.14 -3.58
N LEU A 56 5.00 -0.69 -4.70
CA LEU A 56 4.26 -1.96 -4.71
C LEU A 56 5.09 -3.09 -4.09
N GLY A 57 6.38 -3.19 -4.43
CA GLY A 57 7.28 -4.17 -3.83
C GLY A 57 7.33 -4.05 -2.30
N VAL A 58 7.48 -2.84 -1.77
CA VAL A 58 7.48 -2.58 -0.33
C VAL A 58 6.14 -2.96 0.32
N VAL A 59 5.01 -2.60 -0.29
CA VAL A 59 3.67 -2.92 0.23
C VAL A 59 3.43 -4.43 0.25
N ILE A 60 3.86 -5.14 -0.79
CA ILE A 60 3.78 -6.60 -0.87
C ILE A 60 4.58 -7.24 0.27
N VAL A 61 5.86 -6.86 0.41
CA VAL A 61 6.73 -7.40 1.47
C VAL A 61 6.14 -7.16 2.86
N TYR A 62 5.67 -5.94 3.13
CA TYR A 62 5.01 -5.61 4.40
C TYR A 62 3.74 -6.44 4.62
N SER A 63 2.89 -6.54 3.60
CA SER A 63 1.60 -7.26 3.72
C SER A 63 1.79 -8.75 3.98
N PHE A 64 2.77 -9.39 3.31
CA PHE A 64 3.11 -10.79 3.57
C PHE A 64 3.74 -10.99 4.94
N HIS A 65 4.71 -10.15 5.32
CA HIS A 65 5.37 -10.25 6.63
C HIS A 65 4.37 -10.10 7.78
N LYS A 66 3.44 -9.15 7.65
CA LYS A 66 2.36 -8.96 8.62
C LYS A 66 1.46 -10.20 8.74
N GLU A 67 1.09 -10.83 7.63
CA GLU A 67 0.23 -12.02 7.66
C GLU A 67 0.96 -13.25 8.25
N LEU A 68 2.28 -13.40 7.99
CA LEU A 68 3.13 -14.41 8.64
C LEU A 68 3.15 -14.25 10.17
N LEU A 69 3.31 -13.03 10.67
CA LEU A 69 3.24 -12.72 12.10
C LEU A 69 1.88 -13.08 12.71
N ARG A 70 0.81 -12.81 11.97
CA ARG A 70 -0.55 -13.19 12.38
C ARG A 70 -0.69 -14.71 12.49
N TRP A 71 -0.04 -15.47 11.60
CA TRP A 71 -0.02 -16.92 11.68
C TRP A 71 0.77 -17.47 12.88
N LEU A 72 1.72 -16.71 13.41
CA LEU A 72 2.48 -17.03 14.63
C LEU A 72 1.69 -16.74 15.93
N GLY A 73 0.41 -16.36 15.81
CA GLY A 73 -0.53 -16.20 16.92
C GLY A 73 -0.43 -14.82 17.61
N GLU A 74 -0.14 -13.77 16.84
CA GLU A 74 -0.13 -12.39 17.34
C GLU A 74 -1.37 -11.63 16.83
N ASP A 75 -2.45 -11.64 17.62
CA ASP A 75 -3.77 -11.11 17.21
C ASP A 75 -3.90 -9.58 17.31
N HIS A 76 -2.91 -8.87 17.85
CA HIS A 76 -3.02 -7.43 18.16
C HIS A 76 -2.63 -6.46 17.01
N VAL A 77 -2.40 -6.94 15.78
CA VAL A 77 -1.95 -6.08 14.64
C VAL A 77 -3.11 -5.72 13.70
N GLU A 78 -4.24 -5.24 14.23
CA GLU A 78 -5.49 -5.50 13.52
C GLU A 78 -5.90 -4.53 12.39
N ARG A 79 -5.41 -3.28 12.27
CA ARG A 79 -5.97 -2.35 11.24
C ARG A 79 -5.02 -1.44 10.46
N GLN A 80 -3.72 -1.45 10.75
CA GLN A 80 -2.76 -0.53 10.12
C GLN A 80 -2.73 -0.55 8.57
N GLY A 81 -3.07 -1.70 7.97
CA GLY A 81 -3.07 -1.87 6.51
C GLY A 81 -4.20 -1.13 5.78
N GLU A 82 -5.35 -0.93 6.43
CA GLU A 82 -6.52 -0.29 5.82
C GLU A 82 -6.27 1.20 5.53
N TYR A 83 -5.49 1.87 6.40
CA TYR A 83 -5.16 3.28 6.24
C TYR A 83 -4.38 3.57 4.95
N PHE A 84 -3.55 2.64 4.48
CA PHE A 84 -2.87 2.79 3.18
C PHE A 84 -3.89 2.81 2.04
N VAL A 85 -4.82 1.86 2.04
CA VAL A 85 -5.88 1.77 1.03
C VAL A 85 -6.74 3.03 1.04
N TYR A 86 -7.17 3.48 2.23
CA TYR A 86 -7.98 4.69 2.37
C TYR A 86 -7.24 5.94 1.93
N GLY A 87 -5.94 6.05 2.23
CA GLY A 87 -5.10 7.16 1.78
C GLY A 87 -5.04 7.22 0.25
N TRP A 88 -4.82 6.08 -0.42
CA TRP A 88 -4.78 6.02 -1.88
C TRP A 88 -6.13 6.28 -2.54
N ILE A 89 -7.21 5.73 -2.00
CA ILE A 89 -8.57 6.04 -2.48
C ILE A 89 -8.85 7.54 -2.31
N GLY A 90 -8.58 8.10 -1.14
CA GLY A 90 -8.79 9.51 -0.84
C GLY A 90 -8.00 10.43 -1.79
N LEU A 91 -6.71 10.13 -2.02
CA LEU A 91 -5.87 10.88 -2.94
C LEU A 91 -6.41 10.80 -4.37
N THR A 92 -6.63 9.60 -4.89
CA THR A 92 -7.12 9.38 -6.26
C THR A 92 -8.45 10.07 -6.51
N THR A 93 -9.41 9.91 -5.59
CA THR A 93 -10.71 10.60 -5.69
C THR A 93 -10.54 12.12 -5.67
N SER A 94 -9.69 12.65 -4.79
CA SER A 94 -9.44 14.10 -4.70
C SER A 94 -8.87 14.66 -6.00
N LEU A 95 -7.89 13.97 -6.61
CA LEU A 95 -7.30 14.40 -7.89
C LEU A 95 -8.30 14.33 -9.04
N TYR A 96 -9.16 13.30 -9.09
CA TYR A 96 -10.25 13.23 -10.07
C TYR A 96 -11.26 14.37 -9.90
N VAL A 97 -11.65 14.70 -8.67
CA VAL A 97 -12.56 15.82 -8.39
C VAL A 97 -11.92 17.14 -8.82
N LEU A 98 -10.63 17.34 -8.54
CA LEU A 98 -9.89 18.53 -8.98
C LEU A 98 -9.83 18.63 -10.51
N ASP A 99 -9.52 17.55 -11.21
CA ASP A 99 -9.51 17.56 -12.68
C ASP A 99 -10.92 17.83 -13.26
N PHE A 100 -11.96 17.29 -12.64
CA PHE A 100 -13.34 17.55 -13.03
C PHE A 100 -13.73 19.03 -12.86
N ILE A 101 -13.43 19.62 -11.70
CA ILE A 101 -13.73 21.04 -11.42
C ILE A 101 -12.93 21.96 -12.35
N THR A 102 -11.69 21.60 -12.66
CA THR A 102 -10.83 22.34 -13.60
C THR A 102 -11.11 22.01 -15.07
N ARG A 103 -12.19 21.29 -15.37
CA ARG A 103 -12.63 20.94 -16.73
C ARG A 103 -11.56 20.22 -17.56
N GLY A 104 -10.79 19.33 -16.92
CA GLY A 104 -9.76 18.53 -17.58
C GLY A 104 -8.43 19.25 -17.80
N TYR A 105 -8.19 20.37 -17.11
CA TYR A 105 -6.95 21.16 -17.27
C TYR A 105 -5.69 20.36 -16.95
N PHE A 106 -5.74 19.48 -15.96
CA PHE A 106 -4.60 18.66 -15.54
C PHE A 106 -4.48 17.36 -16.34
N SER A 107 -5.56 16.89 -16.94
CA SER A 107 -5.57 15.78 -17.89
C SER A 107 -4.99 16.13 -19.27
N LEU A 108 -4.76 17.41 -19.57
CA LEU A 108 -4.25 17.88 -20.85
C LEU A 108 -2.88 18.57 -20.70
N SER A 109 -1.94 18.20 -21.57
CA SER A 109 -0.66 18.90 -21.70
C SER A 109 -0.88 20.33 -22.24
N PRO A 110 0.08 21.24 -22.11
CA PRO A 110 0.03 22.55 -22.75
C PRO A 110 -0.19 22.49 -24.27
N HIS A 111 0.13 21.36 -24.90
CA HIS A 111 -0.04 21.09 -26.33
C HIS A 111 -1.33 20.32 -26.67
N GLY A 112 -2.20 20.07 -25.68
CA GLY A 112 -3.49 19.40 -25.88
C GLY A 112 -3.43 17.87 -25.87
N GLU A 113 -2.28 17.28 -25.50
CA GLU A 113 -2.12 15.83 -25.41
C GLU A 113 -2.71 15.30 -24.11
N LYS A 114 -3.31 14.10 -24.14
CA LYS A 114 -3.83 13.46 -22.93
C LYS A 114 -2.68 12.96 -22.06
N LEU A 115 -2.72 13.32 -20.78
CA LEU A 115 -1.74 12.90 -19.78
C LEU A 115 -2.22 11.64 -19.05
N PHE A 116 -1.27 10.78 -18.67
CA PHE A 116 -1.57 9.48 -18.05
C PHE A 116 -1.52 9.48 -16.51
N ALA A 117 -1.15 10.59 -15.88
CA ALA A 117 -0.94 10.66 -14.42
C ALA A 117 -2.16 10.18 -13.61
N LEU A 118 -3.38 10.63 -13.94
CA LEU A 118 -4.60 10.16 -13.24
C LEU A 118 -4.82 8.65 -13.41
N ARG A 119 -4.55 8.13 -14.61
CA ARG A 119 -4.71 6.70 -14.91
C ARG A 119 -3.68 5.87 -14.15
N GLU A 120 -2.44 6.34 -14.06
CA GLU A 120 -1.38 5.69 -13.30
C GLU A 120 -1.70 5.64 -11.81
N ILE A 121 -2.14 6.77 -11.24
CA ILE A 121 -2.57 6.87 -9.83
C ILE A 121 -3.76 5.95 -9.55
N ALA A 122 -4.73 5.88 -10.48
CA ALA A 122 -5.86 4.95 -10.37
C ALA A 122 -5.42 3.48 -10.44
N SER A 123 -4.54 3.12 -11.38
CA SER A 123 -3.99 1.76 -11.49
C SER A 123 -3.30 1.35 -10.19
N LEU A 124 -2.43 2.21 -9.68
CA LEU A 124 -1.70 1.95 -8.43
C LEU A 124 -2.65 1.78 -7.25
N THR A 125 -3.70 2.59 -7.16
CA THR A 125 -4.73 2.45 -6.11
C THR A 125 -5.44 1.10 -6.18
N VAL A 126 -5.80 0.66 -7.39
CA VAL A 126 -6.44 -0.65 -7.61
C VAL A 126 -5.49 -1.78 -7.26
N GLU A 127 -4.21 -1.69 -7.63
CA GLU A 127 -3.20 -2.70 -7.32
C GLU A 127 -3.00 -2.86 -5.81
N ILE A 128 -2.94 -1.76 -5.06
CA ILE A 128 -2.86 -1.78 -3.58
C ILE A 128 -4.10 -2.42 -2.98
N LEU A 129 -5.29 -2.06 -3.50
CA LEU A 129 -6.54 -2.66 -3.07
C LEU A 129 -6.53 -4.18 -3.30
N ILE A 130 -6.07 -4.63 -4.47
CA ILE A 130 -5.93 -6.05 -4.80
C ILE A 130 -4.98 -6.74 -3.82
N ILE A 131 -3.79 -6.18 -3.55
CA ILE A 131 -2.84 -6.73 -2.57
C ILE A 131 -3.52 -6.93 -1.21
N PHE A 132 -4.29 -5.94 -0.76
CA PHE A 132 -4.97 -6.00 0.53
C PHE A 132 -6.14 -6.99 0.56
N VAL A 133 -6.90 -7.10 -0.52
CA VAL A 133 -7.97 -8.09 -0.66
C VAL A 133 -7.40 -9.51 -0.69
N LEU A 134 -6.30 -9.72 -1.43
CA LEU A 134 -5.64 -11.03 -1.52
C LEU A 134 -5.07 -11.45 -0.17
N THR A 135 -4.40 -10.56 0.57
CA THR A 135 -3.87 -10.88 1.89
C THR A 135 -4.99 -11.18 2.89
N ARG A 136 -6.16 -10.53 2.79
CA ARG A 136 -7.37 -10.93 3.53
C ARG A 136 -7.98 -12.25 3.07
N GLY A 137 -7.95 -12.56 1.78
CA GLY A 137 -8.40 -13.85 1.25
C GLY A 137 -7.62 -15.00 1.87
N LEU A 138 -6.30 -14.85 2.03
CA LEU A 138 -5.44 -15.83 2.70
C LEU A 138 -5.86 -16.08 4.15
N LYS A 139 -6.27 -15.05 4.89
CA LYS A 139 -6.85 -15.20 6.24
C LYS A 139 -8.06 -16.14 6.23
N ILE A 140 -9.00 -15.92 5.31
CA ILE A 140 -10.25 -16.70 5.24
C ILE A 140 -9.94 -18.15 4.87
N LEU A 141 -9.06 -18.37 3.90
CA LEU A 141 -8.61 -19.70 3.49
C LEU A 141 -7.99 -20.48 4.65
N LYS A 142 -7.14 -19.82 5.45
CA LYS A 142 -6.53 -20.45 6.64
C LYS A 142 -7.60 -20.91 7.64
N VAL A 143 -8.57 -20.05 7.96
CA VAL A 143 -9.66 -20.39 8.91
C VAL A 143 -10.48 -21.57 8.38
N ILE A 144 -10.79 -21.60 7.09
CA ILE A 144 -11.53 -22.71 6.46
C ILE A 144 -10.72 -24.02 6.55
N TRP A 145 -9.41 -23.96 6.34
CA TRP A 145 -8.53 -25.13 6.41
C TRP A 145 -8.44 -25.68 7.84
N GLU A 146 -8.25 -24.82 8.84
CA GLU A 146 -8.23 -25.21 10.26
C GLU A 146 -9.58 -25.76 10.76
N HIS A 147 -10.71 -25.41 10.10
CA HIS A 147 -12.02 -25.96 10.43
C HIS A 147 -12.34 -27.29 9.73
N ARG A 148 -11.56 -27.66 8.70
CA ARG A 148 -11.71 -28.93 7.96
C ARG A 148 -10.71 -30.02 8.38
N ALA A 149 -9.59 -29.64 9.00
CA ALA A 149 -8.56 -30.54 9.53
C ALA A 149 -8.88 -30.98 10.96
#